data_AF-A0AAJ0TGZ2-F1
#
_entry.id   AF-A0AAJ0TGZ2-F1
#
_cell.length_a   1.000
_cell.length_b   1.000
_cell.length_c   1.000
_cell.angle_alpha   90.00
_cell.angle_beta   90.00
_cell.angle_gamma   90.00
#
_symmetry.space_group_name_H-M   'P 1'
#
loop_
_entity.id
_entity.type
_entity.pdbx_description
1 polymer ?
#
loop_
_entity_poly.entity_id
_entity_poly.type
_entity_poly.pdbx_seq_one_letter_code
_entity_poly.pdbx_strand_id
1 'polypeptide(L)'
;MAPRLNIPHEIIERIRSMYSECVSSLGISKRLGVSQGIVMYYTRGLPRRTKRLTKEDKEEMVRMCKEGYSNIEIGKKFGVHSSTAYLVTRDFRGTTRRVLRNLTLEIISRLLEKGFFIVPKNDYSYITAIRDLCSRFGIRKVSLSRKRNPVTVCFLPDKSKEALKAVLKQLKKKATSYQELNILSQTFGIRLSSEEKRNVIMIEKSI
;
A
#
# COMPACT_ATOMS: atom_id res chain seq x y z
N MET A 1 7.47 1.70 46.07
CA MET A 1 6.27 2.51 46.40
C MET A 1 5.73 3.11 45.12
N ALA A 2 4.47 2.88 44.76
CA ALA A 2 3.88 3.51 43.58
C ALA A 2 3.69 5.01 43.87
N PRO A 3 4.09 5.93 42.97
CA PRO A 3 3.85 7.35 43.18
C PRO A 3 2.34 7.58 43.31
N ARG A 4 1.92 8.26 44.39
CA ARG A 4 0.54 8.71 44.57
C ARG A 4 0.26 9.83 43.56
N LEU A 5 0.00 9.45 42.32
CA LEU A 5 -0.43 10.38 41.27
C LEU A 5 -1.86 10.83 41.62
N ASN A 6 -2.02 12.12 41.87
CA ASN A 6 -3.29 12.72 42.25
C ASN A 6 -4.15 12.92 40.98
N ILE A 7 -4.71 11.84 40.46
CA ILE A 7 -5.56 11.86 39.26
C ILE A 7 -7.02 11.96 39.68
N PRO A 8 -7.80 12.90 39.12
CA PRO A 8 -9.23 13.00 39.40
C PRO A 8 -9.98 11.69 39.12
N HIS A 9 -10.92 11.35 39.99
CA HIS A 9 -11.70 10.11 39.88
C HIS A 9 -12.43 10.00 38.52
N GLU A 10 -12.93 11.11 37.99
CA GLU A 10 -13.57 11.15 36.66
C GLU A 10 -12.64 10.66 35.54
N ILE A 11 -11.36 11.03 35.57
CA ILE A 11 -10.39 10.59 34.56
C ILE A 11 -10.12 9.08 34.69
N ILE A 12 -10.11 8.55 35.91
CA ILE A 12 -9.95 7.11 36.16
C ILE A 12 -11.14 6.34 35.55
N GLU A 13 -12.37 6.80 35.78
CA GLU A 13 -13.56 6.17 35.22
C GLU A 13 -13.59 6.27 33.69
N ARG A 14 -13.22 7.40 33.10
CA ARG A 14 -13.07 7.53 31.64
C ARG A 14 -12.00 6.58 31.07
N ILE A 15 -10.85 6.43 31.75
CA ILE A 15 -9.81 5.46 31.36
C ILE A 15 -10.40 4.05 31.32
N ARG A 16 -11.16 3.65 32.34
CA ARG A 16 -11.75 2.31 32.47
C ARG A 16 -12.86 2.07 31.46
N SER A 17 -13.74 3.05 31.22
CA SER A 17 -14.79 2.97 30.19
C SER A 17 -14.17 2.79 28.81
N MET A 18 -13.24 3.67 28.42
CA MET A 18 -12.56 3.58 27.12
C MET A 18 -11.73 2.29 26.96
N TYR A 19 -11.17 1.77 28.06
CA TYR A 19 -10.48 0.48 28.05
C TYR A 19 -11.45 -0.68 27.75
N SER A 20 -12.64 -0.65 28.34
CA SER A 20 -13.71 -1.63 28.15
C SER A 20 -14.26 -1.58 26.72
N GLU A 21 -14.32 -0.38 26.13
CA GLU A 21 -14.59 -0.15 24.70
C GLU A 21 -13.42 -0.52 23.77
N CYS A 22 -12.40 -1.20 24.29
CA CYS A 22 -11.24 -1.68 23.53
C CYS A 22 -10.38 -0.60 22.87
N VAL A 23 -10.47 0.66 23.31
CA VAL A 23 -9.54 1.71 22.89
C VAL A 23 -8.15 1.37 23.43
N SER A 24 -7.11 1.39 22.58
CA SER A 24 -5.75 1.05 23.00
C SER A 24 -5.23 1.99 24.09
N SER A 25 -4.29 1.54 24.93
CA SER A 25 -3.80 2.37 26.05
C SER A 25 -3.09 3.63 25.56
N LEU A 26 -2.43 3.56 24.39
CA LEU A 26 -1.89 4.72 23.69
C LEU A 26 -3.00 5.66 23.17
N GLY A 27 -4.09 5.11 22.64
CA GLY A 27 -5.25 5.90 22.20
C GLY A 27 -5.93 6.64 23.34
N ILE A 28 -6.12 5.96 24.48
CA ILE A 28 -6.65 6.56 25.72
C ILE A 28 -5.72 7.67 26.20
N SER A 29 -4.41 7.39 26.26
CA SER A 29 -3.37 8.35 26.65
C SER A 29 -3.44 9.63 25.81
N LYS A 30 -3.50 9.52 24.48
CA LYS A 30 -3.61 10.66 23.58
C LYS A 30 -4.92 11.44 23.74
N ARG A 31 -6.05 10.74 23.94
CA ARG A 31 -7.38 11.38 24.04
C ARG A 31 -7.61 12.10 25.37
N LEU A 32 -7.05 11.57 26.45
CA LEU A 32 -7.24 12.13 27.80
C LEU A 32 -6.05 12.96 28.29
N GLY A 33 -4.98 13.07 27.51
CA GLY A 33 -3.78 13.84 27.89
C GLY A 33 -3.02 13.24 29.08
N VAL A 34 -3.15 11.94 29.33
CA VAL A 34 -2.49 11.24 30.45
C VAL A 34 -1.36 10.36 29.96
N SER A 35 -0.34 10.10 30.79
CA SER A 35 0.74 9.20 30.39
C SER A 35 0.24 7.76 30.18
N GLN A 36 0.87 7.02 29.26
CA GLN A 36 0.51 5.62 29.03
C GLN A 36 0.69 4.75 30.29
N GLY A 37 1.68 5.09 31.14
CA GLY A 37 1.91 4.41 32.42
C GLY A 37 0.73 4.55 33.38
N ILE A 38 0.11 5.74 33.45
CA ILE A 38 -1.12 5.98 34.20
C ILE A 38 -2.25 5.09 33.70
N VAL A 39 -2.47 5.06 32.38
CA VAL A 39 -3.51 4.22 31.76
C VAL A 39 -3.29 2.75 32.12
N MET A 40 -2.05 2.25 32.00
CA MET A 40 -1.71 0.87 32.34
C MET A 40 -1.89 0.57 33.84
N TYR A 41 -1.58 1.52 34.71
CA TYR A 41 -1.76 1.38 36.14
C TYR A 41 -3.23 1.22 36.52
N TYR A 42 -4.11 2.13 36.05
CA TYR A 42 -5.54 2.10 36.39
C TYR A 42 -6.36 1.04 35.65
N THR A 43 -5.74 0.37 34.68
CA THR A 43 -6.32 -0.78 33.97
C THR A 43 -5.71 -2.11 34.44
N ARG A 44 -4.76 -2.06 35.38
CA ARG A 44 -4.17 -3.26 36.00
C ARG A 44 -5.23 -3.97 36.84
N GLY A 45 -5.47 -5.24 36.55
CA GLY A 45 -6.50 -6.05 37.22
C GLY A 45 -7.84 -6.08 36.50
N LEU A 46 -8.06 -5.22 35.50
CA LEU A 46 -9.17 -5.44 34.56
C LEU A 46 -8.88 -6.68 33.71
N PRO A 47 -9.92 -7.44 33.32
CA PRO A 47 -9.75 -8.56 32.41
C PRO A 47 -9.00 -8.09 31.16
N ARG A 48 -7.94 -8.83 30.80
CA ARG A 48 -7.14 -8.50 29.61
C ARG A 48 -8.07 -8.41 28.40
N ARG A 49 -7.81 -7.45 27.51
CA ARG A 49 -8.51 -7.19 26.23
C ARG A 49 -8.56 -8.37 25.25
N THR A 50 -8.23 -9.59 25.64
CA THR A 50 -8.49 -10.76 24.82
C THR A 50 -9.99 -11.05 24.88
N LYS A 51 -10.77 -10.33 24.05
CA LYS A 51 -12.11 -10.79 23.67
C LYS A 51 -11.92 -12.22 23.19
N ARG A 52 -12.51 -13.18 23.89
CA ARG A 52 -12.53 -14.57 23.43
C ARG A 52 -13.41 -14.57 22.18
N LEU A 53 -12.78 -14.63 21.01
CA LEU A 53 -13.49 -14.79 19.75
C LEU A 53 -14.27 -16.10 19.81
N THR A 54 -15.59 -16.01 19.61
CA THR A 54 -16.44 -17.20 19.52
C THR A 54 -16.14 -17.95 18.23
N LYS A 55 -16.78 -19.11 18.02
CA LYS A 55 -16.66 -19.84 16.75
C LYS A 55 -17.27 -19.02 15.61
N GLU A 56 -18.41 -18.41 15.86
CA GLU A 56 -19.16 -17.57 14.92
C GLU A 56 -18.34 -16.32 14.55
N ASP A 57 -17.68 -15.68 15.52
CA ASP A 57 -16.76 -14.56 15.25
C ASP A 57 -15.68 -14.98 14.26
N LYS A 58 -15.04 -16.14 14.48
CA LYS A 58 -13.96 -16.62 13.60
C LYS A 58 -14.48 -16.96 12.20
N GLU A 59 -15.63 -17.59 12.09
CA GLU A 59 -16.26 -17.91 10.81
C GLU A 59 -16.60 -16.63 10.02
N GLU A 60 -17.13 -15.61 10.68
CA GLU A 60 -17.42 -14.31 10.07
C GLU A 60 -16.13 -13.56 9.66
N MET A 61 -15.08 -13.60 10.49
CA MET A 61 -13.76 -13.05 10.13
C MET A 61 -13.20 -13.73 8.87
N VAL A 62 -13.38 -15.04 8.74
CA VAL A 62 -12.99 -15.80 7.54
C VAL A 62 -13.84 -15.41 6.34
N ARG A 63 -15.16 -15.25 6.50
CA ARG A 63 -16.06 -14.77 5.43
C ARG A 63 -15.62 -13.41 4.91
N MET A 64 -15.40 -12.44 5.80
CA MET A 64 -14.89 -11.11 5.42
C MET A 64 -13.51 -11.18 4.74
N CYS A 65 -12.62 -12.05 5.20
CA CYS A 65 -11.34 -12.24 4.53
C CYS A 65 -11.52 -12.78 3.10
N LYS A 66 -12.53 -13.64 2.86
CA LYS A 66 -12.89 -14.14 1.52
C LYS A 66 -13.51 -13.07 0.63
N GLU A 67 -14.28 -12.16 1.21
CA GLU A 67 -14.84 -10.98 0.53
C GLU A 67 -13.78 -9.90 0.27
N GLY A 68 -12.60 -10.00 0.90
CA GLY A 68 -11.45 -9.13 0.61
C GLY A 68 -11.09 -8.09 1.64
N TYR A 69 -11.81 -8.04 2.76
CA TYR A 69 -11.52 -7.10 3.82
C TYR A 69 -10.11 -7.34 4.37
N SER A 70 -9.39 -6.26 4.65
CA SER A 70 -8.07 -6.35 5.28
C SER A 70 -8.18 -6.78 6.74
N ASN A 71 -7.13 -7.39 7.27
CA ASN A 71 -7.07 -7.73 8.70
C ASN A 71 -7.24 -6.52 9.63
N ILE A 72 -6.94 -5.32 9.16
CA ILE A 72 -7.11 -4.09 9.95
C ILE A 72 -8.61 -3.78 10.06
N GLU A 73 -9.35 -3.86 8.96
CA GLU A 73 -10.81 -3.67 8.95
C GLU A 73 -11.52 -4.75 9.74
N ILE A 74 -11.11 -6.02 9.53
CA ILE A 74 -11.63 -7.16 10.31
C ILE A 74 -11.31 -6.94 11.80
N GLY A 75 -10.07 -6.62 12.16
CA GLY A 75 -9.69 -6.36 13.54
C GLY A 75 -10.51 -5.24 14.19
N LYS A 76 -10.73 -4.13 13.47
CA LYS A 76 -11.58 -3.03 13.94
C LYS A 76 -13.03 -3.47 14.17
N LYS A 77 -13.64 -4.21 13.23
CA LYS A 77 -15.03 -4.70 13.36
C LYS A 77 -15.21 -5.60 14.58
N PHE A 78 -14.23 -6.45 14.85
CA PHE A 78 -14.30 -7.42 15.96
C PHE A 78 -13.70 -6.94 17.28
N GLY A 79 -13.13 -5.73 17.32
CA GLY A 79 -12.44 -5.20 18.50
C GLY A 79 -11.16 -5.97 18.84
N VAL A 80 -10.49 -6.58 17.85
CA VAL A 80 -9.25 -7.34 18.04
C VAL A 80 -8.08 -6.73 17.26
N HIS A 81 -6.86 -7.03 17.69
CA HIS A 81 -5.68 -6.57 16.97
C HIS A 81 -5.59 -7.23 15.58
N SER A 82 -5.02 -6.53 14.60
CA SER A 82 -4.88 -7.02 13.23
C SER A 82 -4.04 -8.31 13.12
N SER A 83 -3.12 -8.54 14.06
CA SER A 83 -2.38 -9.80 14.18
C SER A 83 -3.26 -10.96 14.65
N THR A 84 -4.23 -10.72 15.52
CA THR A 84 -5.23 -11.73 15.90
C THR A 84 -6.11 -12.07 14.71
N ALA A 85 -6.57 -11.06 13.97
CA ALA A 85 -7.29 -11.28 12.72
C ALA A 85 -6.46 -12.03 11.68
N TYR A 86 -5.15 -11.74 11.59
CA TYR A 86 -4.21 -12.52 10.78
C TYR A 86 -4.19 -13.99 11.19
N LEU A 87 -4.01 -14.30 12.47
CA LEU A 87 -3.90 -15.68 12.94
C LEU A 87 -5.16 -16.50 12.66
N VAL A 88 -6.34 -15.90 12.81
CA VAL A 88 -7.62 -16.56 12.51
C VAL A 88 -7.80 -16.80 11.01
N THR A 89 -7.37 -15.86 10.17
CA THR A 89 -7.62 -15.91 8.73
C THR A 89 -6.50 -16.54 7.92
N ARG A 90 -5.31 -16.78 8.51
CA ARG A 90 -4.09 -17.15 7.76
C ARG A 90 -4.25 -18.41 6.91
N ASP A 91 -4.97 -19.41 7.42
CA ASP A 91 -5.14 -20.70 6.74
C ASP A 91 -6.12 -20.59 5.56
N PHE A 92 -6.96 -19.55 5.55
CA PHE A 92 -7.95 -19.26 4.51
C PHE A 92 -7.46 -18.24 3.47
N ARG A 93 -6.19 -17.84 3.55
CA ARG A 93 -5.52 -16.97 2.55
C ARG A 93 -5.10 -17.71 1.29
N GLY A 94 -5.25 -19.03 1.25
CA GLY A 94 -4.75 -19.91 0.20
C GLY A 94 -5.39 -19.70 -1.18
N THR A 95 -6.54 -19.05 -1.28
CA THR A 95 -7.28 -18.96 -2.55
C THR A 95 -8.02 -17.65 -2.74
N THR A 96 -8.06 -16.80 -1.72
CA THR A 96 -8.74 -15.52 -1.80
C THR A 96 -7.90 -14.60 -2.65
N ARG A 97 -8.37 -14.37 -3.87
CA ARG A 97 -7.92 -13.30 -4.77
C ARG A 97 -7.64 -12.09 -3.88
N ARG A 98 -6.36 -11.75 -3.62
CA ARG A 98 -5.98 -10.51 -2.93
C ARG A 98 -6.87 -9.44 -3.50
N VAL A 99 -7.85 -8.96 -2.72
CA VAL A 99 -8.78 -7.98 -3.24
C VAL A 99 -7.94 -6.81 -3.65
N LEU A 100 -8.17 -6.40 -4.90
CA LEU A 100 -7.39 -5.36 -5.53
C LEU A 100 -7.59 -4.14 -4.62
N ARG A 101 -6.52 -3.75 -3.93
CA ARG A 101 -6.55 -2.58 -3.05
C ARG A 101 -6.93 -1.38 -3.91
N ASN A 102 -7.49 -0.33 -3.30
CA ASN A 102 -7.84 0.91 -4.04
C ASN A 102 -6.66 1.41 -4.91
N LEU A 103 -5.44 1.31 -4.39
CA LEU A 103 -4.21 1.59 -5.13
C LEU A 103 -4.05 0.73 -6.40
N THR A 104 -4.31 -0.58 -6.29
CA THR A 104 -4.25 -1.50 -7.42
C THR A 104 -5.33 -1.18 -8.45
N LEU A 105 -6.54 -0.83 -8.01
CA LEU A 105 -7.63 -0.40 -8.90
C LEU A 105 -7.28 0.90 -9.62
N GLU A 106 -6.64 1.85 -8.95
CA GLU A 106 -6.15 3.09 -9.56
C GLU A 106 -5.13 2.79 -10.66
N ILE A 107 -4.13 1.93 -10.38
CA ILE A 107 -3.13 1.52 -11.37
C ILE A 107 -3.79 0.85 -12.57
N ILE A 108 -4.76 -0.06 -12.34
CA ILE A 108 -5.50 -0.72 -13.41
C ILE A 108 -6.27 0.30 -14.25
N SER A 109 -7.00 1.22 -13.62
CA SER A 109 -7.76 2.27 -14.31
C SER A 109 -6.86 3.10 -15.23
N ARG A 110 -5.69 3.52 -14.72
CA ARG A 110 -4.68 4.24 -15.53
C ARG A 110 -4.11 3.40 -16.66
N LEU A 111 -3.86 2.11 -16.44
CA LEU A 111 -3.38 1.19 -17.47
C LEU A 111 -4.43 0.99 -18.57
N LEU A 112 -5.71 0.91 -18.23
CA LEU A 112 -6.80 0.79 -19.20
C LEU A 112 -7.00 2.08 -20.00
N GLU A 113 -6.90 3.24 -19.34
CA GLU A 113 -7.07 4.56 -19.97
C GLU A 113 -5.89 4.90 -20.91
N LYS A 114 -4.65 4.71 -20.44
CA LYS A 114 -3.44 5.24 -21.12
C LYS A 114 -2.53 4.16 -21.70
N GLY A 115 -2.72 2.91 -21.29
CA GLY A 115 -1.82 1.81 -21.64
C GLY A 115 -0.57 1.70 -20.76
N PHE A 116 -0.29 2.69 -19.92
CA PHE A 116 0.89 2.71 -19.05
C PHE A 116 0.63 3.49 -17.75
N PHE A 117 1.45 3.20 -16.74
CA PHE A 117 1.47 3.90 -15.46
C PHE A 117 2.91 4.10 -14.99
N ILE A 118 3.25 5.34 -14.67
CA ILE A 118 4.56 5.70 -14.13
C ILE A 118 4.45 5.78 -12.61
N VAL A 119 5.29 5.03 -11.92
CA VAL A 119 5.31 4.95 -10.46
C VAL A 119 5.78 6.28 -9.86
N PRO A 120 5.01 6.90 -8.94
CA PRO A 120 5.46 8.05 -8.18
C PRO A 120 6.75 7.74 -7.40
N LYS A 121 7.62 8.74 -7.26
CA LYS A 121 8.91 8.55 -6.58
C LYS A 121 8.70 8.21 -5.10
N ASN A 122 9.58 7.34 -4.58
CA ASN A 122 9.65 6.96 -3.16
C ASN A 122 8.41 6.28 -2.57
N ASP A 123 7.47 5.82 -3.40
CA ASP A 123 6.29 5.12 -2.91
C ASP A 123 6.37 3.60 -3.15
N TYR A 124 6.84 2.91 -2.11
CA TYR A 124 6.98 1.45 -2.09
C TYR A 124 5.64 0.70 -2.16
N SER A 125 4.51 1.36 -1.87
CA SER A 125 3.20 0.72 -1.91
C SER A 125 2.82 0.30 -3.34
N TYR A 126 3.16 1.13 -4.34
CA TYR A 126 2.96 0.84 -5.76
C TYR A 126 3.79 -0.35 -6.23
N ILE A 127 5.01 -0.52 -5.72
CA ILE A 127 5.91 -1.61 -6.13
C ILE A 127 5.27 -2.98 -5.83
N THR A 128 4.61 -3.10 -4.68
CA THR A 128 3.93 -4.34 -4.29
C THR A 128 2.71 -4.58 -5.17
N ALA A 129 1.90 -3.56 -5.40
CA ALA A 129 0.73 -3.66 -6.28
C ALA A 129 1.12 -4.03 -7.72
N ILE A 130 2.17 -3.42 -8.27
CA ILE A 130 2.66 -3.70 -9.63
C ILE A 130 3.20 -5.12 -9.74
N ARG A 131 3.90 -5.62 -8.71
CA ARG A 131 4.38 -7.01 -8.71
C ARG A 131 3.23 -8.00 -8.85
N ASP A 132 2.15 -7.77 -8.11
CA ASP A 132 0.94 -8.60 -8.18
C ASP A 132 0.22 -8.46 -9.52
N LEU A 133 0.23 -7.26 -10.13
CA LEU A 133 -0.36 -7.02 -11.44
C LEU A 133 0.43 -7.70 -12.56
N CYS A 134 1.76 -7.61 -12.54
CA CYS A 134 2.62 -8.25 -13.52
C CYS A 134 2.44 -9.77 -13.56
N SER A 135 2.30 -10.42 -12.40
CA SER A 135 2.16 -11.88 -12.34
C SER A 135 0.79 -12.37 -12.83
N ARG A 136 -0.25 -11.53 -12.81
CA ARG A 136 -1.63 -11.93 -13.12
C ARG A 136 -2.12 -11.50 -14.49
N PHE A 137 -1.68 -10.34 -14.97
CA PHE A 137 -2.27 -9.71 -16.16
C PHE A 137 -1.29 -9.55 -17.32
N GLY A 138 -0.09 -10.13 -17.24
CA GLY A 138 0.91 -10.02 -18.32
C GLY A 138 1.45 -8.61 -18.52
N ILE A 139 1.24 -7.71 -17.55
CA ILE A 139 1.75 -6.34 -17.57
C ILE A 139 3.27 -6.37 -17.49
N ARG A 140 3.94 -5.61 -18.36
CA ARG A 140 5.40 -5.46 -18.31
C ARG A 140 5.79 -4.35 -17.34
N LYS A 141 6.92 -4.53 -16.67
CA LYS A 141 7.52 -3.53 -15.78
C LYS A 141 8.96 -3.27 -16.20
N VAL A 142 9.30 -2.01 -16.37
CA VAL A 142 10.66 -1.55 -16.64
C VAL A 142 11.06 -0.59 -15.53
N SER A 143 12.22 -0.84 -14.91
CA SER A 143 12.83 0.03 -13.92
C SER A 143 14.14 0.58 -14.46
N LEU A 144 14.16 1.88 -14.74
CA LEU A 144 15.34 2.60 -15.21
C LEU A 144 16.06 3.18 -13.99
N SER A 145 17.12 2.52 -13.56
CA SER A 145 17.97 3.01 -12.47
C SER A 145 18.91 4.09 -12.99
N ARG A 146 18.61 5.35 -12.69
CA ARG A 146 19.54 6.48 -12.88
C ARG A 146 19.92 7.02 -11.51
N LYS A 147 21.21 7.32 -11.31
CA LYS A 147 21.80 7.73 -10.01
C LYS A 147 20.98 8.75 -9.21
N ARG A 148 20.28 9.68 -9.88
CA ARG A 148 19.51 10.76 -9.23
C ARG A 148 17.99 10.66 -9.42
N ASN A 149 17.50 9.81 -10.31
CA ASN A 149 16.08 9.79 -10.64
C ASN A 149 15.65 8.43 -11.21
N PRO A 150 15.46 7.41 -10.36
CA PRO A 150 14.93 6.14 -10.82
C PRO A 150 13.50 6.31 -11.32
N VAL A 151 13.19 5.77 -12.49
CA VAL A 151 11.85 5.78 -13.07
C VAL A 151 11.41 4.34 -13.23
N THR A 152 10.30 3.98 -12.60
CA THR A 152 9.64 2.68 -12.84
C THR A 152 8.35 2.93 -13.58
N VAL A 153 8.15 2.20 -14.68
CA VAL A 153 6.94 2.23 -15.47
C VAL A 153 6.40 0.82 -15.61
N CYS A 154 5.08 0.66 -15.51
CA CYS A 154 4.39 -0.53 -15.95
C CYS A 154 3.48 -0.20 -17.14
N PHE A 155 3.33 -1.14 -18.06
CA PHE A 155 2.59 -0.92 -19.30
C PHE A 155 2.03 -2.23 -19.88
N LEU A 156 0.94 -2.08 -20.63
CA LEU A 156 0.37 -3.17 -21.43
C LEU A 156 1.31 -3.47 -22.62
N PRO A 157 1.53 -4.74 -22.99
CA PRO A 157 2.51 -5.10 -24.03
C PRO A 157 2.32 -4.38 -25.37
N ASP A 158 1.07 -4.13 -25.77
CA ASP A 158 0.67 -3.43 -26.99
C ASP A 158 0.87 -1.90 -26.91
N LYS A 159 1.08 -1.36 -25.70
CA LYS A 159 1.24 0.07 -25.40
C LYS A 159 2.67 0.45 -25.04
N SER A 160 3.62 -0.35 -25.51
CA SER A 160 5.05 -0.18 -25.24
C SER A 160 5.60 1.14 -25.80
N LYS A 161 5.16 1.57 -27.00
CA LYS A 161 5.62 2.82 -27.65
C LYS A 161 5.19 4.05 -26.87
N GLU A 162 3.94 4.08 -26.39
CA GLU A 162 3.36 5.14 -25.59
C GLU A 162 4.06 5.25 -24.23
N ALA A 163 4.32 4.10 -23.59
CA ALA A 163 5.06 4.04 -22.34
C ALA A 163 6.48 4.62 -22.48
N LEU A 164 7.19 4.27 -23.57
CA LEU A 164 8.52 4.80 -23.85
C LEU A 164 8.49 6.33 -24.03
N LYS A 165 7.55 6.85 -24.82
CA LYS A 165 7.38 8.31 -25.03
C LYS A 165 7.12 9.04 -23.71
N ALA A 166 6.27 8.48 -22.86
CA ALA A 166 5.94 9.08 -21.57
C ALA A 166 7.15 9.11 -20.61
N VAL A 167 7.95 8.04 -20.60
CA VAL A 167 9.18 7.99 -19.80
C VAL A 167 10.22 9.00 -20.30
N LEU A 168 10.40 9.13 -21.61
CA LEU A 168 11.31 10.14 -22.19
C LEU A 168 10.89 11.55 -21.77
N LYS A 169 9.59 11.88 -21.90
CA LYS A 169 9.02 13.15 -21.47
C LYS A 169 9.29 13.43 -19.97
N GLN A 170 9.14 12.41 -19.12
CA GLN A 170 9.37 12.57 -17.68
C GLN A 170 10.86 12.76 -17.33
N LEU A 171 11.76 12.15 -18.10
CA LEU A 171 13.20 12.28 -17.89
C LEU A 171 13.70 13.70 -18.21
N LYS A 172 12.91 14.53 -18.91
CA LYS A 172 13.22 15.93 -19.29
C LYS A 172 14.63 16.09 -19.90
N LYS A 173 15.18 15.03 -20.48
CA LYS A 173 16.56 15.02 -20.95
C LYS A 173 16.56 15.33 -22.45
N LYS A 174 16.94 16.58 -22.77
CA LYS A 174 17.39 16.97 -24.09
C LYS A 174 18.54 16.04 -24.51
N ALA A 175 18.32 15.26 -25.56
CA ALA A 175 19.28 14.33 -26.18
C ALA A 175 19.64 13.08 -25.34
N THR A 176 18.73 12.11 -25.38
CA THR A 176 19.13 10.70 -25.27
C THR A 176 19.95 10.39 -26.53
N SER A 177 21.22 9.98 -26.42
CA SER A 177 22.01 9.62 -27.61
C SER A 177 21.29 8.52 -28.41
N TYR A 178 21.55 8.39 -29.71
CA TYR A 178 20.95 7.30 -30.51
C TYR A 178 21.18 5.92 -29.88
N GLN A 179 22.34 5.73 -29.24
CA GLN A 179 22.69 4.51 -28.54
C GLN A 179 21.86 4.32 -27.27
N GLU A 180 21.72 5.37 -26.44
CA GLU A 180 20.84 5.31 -25.26
C GLU A 180 19.38 5.05 -25.66
N LEU A 181 18.89 5.70 -26.73
CA LEU A 181 17.53 5.51 -27.22
C LEU A 181 17.32 4.09 -27.74
N ASN A 182 18.35 3.51 -28.38
CA ASN A 182 18.32 2.13 -28.82
C ASN A 182 18.22 1.17 -27.63
N ILE A 183 19.06 1.34 -26.60
CA ILE A 183 19.03 0.55 -25.36
C ILE A 183 17.67 0.67 -24.68
N LEU A 184 17.13 1.89 -24.57
CA LEU A 184 15.81 2.11 -24.00
C LEU A 184 14.73 1.41 -24.83
N SER A 185 14.69 1.58 -26.15
CA SER A 185 13.69 0.93 -27.00
C SER A 185 13.71 -0.59 -26.86
N GLN A 186 14.90 -1.19 -26.82
CA GLN A 186 15.09 -2.63 -26.59
C GLN A 186 14.57 -3.06 -25.22
N THR A 187 14.78 -2.25 -24.18
CA THR A 187 14.28 -2.52 -22.82
C THR A 187 12.74 -2.58 -22.78
N PHE A 188 12.06 -1.80 -23.64
CA PHE A 188 10.61 -1.85 -23.79
C PHE A 188 10.14 -2.94 -24.79
N GLY A 189 11.07 -3.66 -25.43
CA GLY A 189 10.78 -4.68 -26.44
C GLY A 189 10.40 -4.13 -27.81
N ILE A 190 10.85 -2.91 -28.13
CA ILE A 190 10.50 -2.20 -29.36
C ILE A 190 11.76 -2.01 -30.20
N ARG A 191 11.63 -2.14 -31.52
CA ARG A 191 12.64 -1.69 -32.48
C ARG A 191 12.13 -0.42 -33.14
N LEU A 192 12.79 0.70 -32.88
CA LEU A 192 12.47 1.98 -33.53
C LEU A 192 13.24 2.10 -34.85
N SER A 193 12.57 2.56 -35.90
CA SER A 193 13.22 2.93 -37.14
C SER A 193 14.10 4.18 -36.96
N SER A 194 15.01 4.43 -37.89
CA SER A 194 15.86 5.63 -37.87
C SER A 194 15.04 6.93 -37.90
N GLU A 195 13.92 6.92 -38.60
CA GLU A 195 13.00 8.06 -38.70
C GLU A 195 12.20 8.27 -37.41
N GLU A 196 11.69 7.20 -36.79
CA GLU A 196 11.03 7.29 -35.48
C GLU A 196 12.00 7.82 -34.41
N LYS A 197 13.26 7.39 -34.43
CA LYS A 197 14.31 7.89 -33.53
C LYS A 197 14.54 9.39 -33.72
N ARG A 198 14.58 9.88 -34.97
CA ARG A 198 14.68 11.32 -35.28
C ARG A 198 13.49 12.09 -34.73
N ASN A 199 12.28 11.60 -34.97
CA ASN A 199 11.05 12.26 -34.52
C ASN A 199 11.00 12.39 -32.99
N VAL A 200 11.37 11.33 -32.27
CA VAL A 200 11.43 11.34 -30.80
C VAL A 200 12.43 12.39 -30.28
N ILE A 201 13.57 12.56 -30.97
CA ILE A 201 14.58 13.56 -30.60
C ILE A 201 14.14 14.99 -30.97
N MET A 202 13.43 15.17 -32.08
CA MET A 202 13.01 16.49 -32.56
C MET A 202 11.82 17.06 -31.79
N ILE A 203 10.85 16.22 -31.37
CA ILE A 203 9.67 16.67 -30.60
C ILE A 203 10.05 17.43 -29.32
N GLU A 204 11.20 17.13 -28.72
CA GLU A 204 11.68 17.83 -27.51
C GLU A 204 12.44 19.14 -27.78
N LYS A 205 12.74 19.49 -29.04
CA LYS A 205 13.34 20.79 -29.37
C LYS A 205 12.30 21.89 -29.56
N SER A 206 11.05 21.52 -29.82
CA SER A 206 9.95 22.45 -30.13
C SER A 206 9.07 22.80 -28.93
N ILE A 207 9.38 22.27 -27.74
CA ILE A 207 8.68 22.52 -26.46
C ILE A 207 9.69 23.13 -25.48
#